data_AF-A0A9P7F5G4-F1
#
_entry.id   AF-A0A9P7F5G4-F1
#
_cell.length_a   1.000
_cell.length_b   1.000
_cell.length_c   1.000
_cell.angle_alpha   90.00
_cell.angle_beta   90.00
_cell.angle_gamma   90.00
#
_symmetry.space_group_name_H-M   'P 1'
#
loop_
_entity.id
_entity.type
_entity.pdbx_description
1 polymer ?
#
loop_
_entity_poly.entity_id
_entity_poly.type
_entity_poly.pdbx_seq_one_letter_code
_entity_poly.pdbx_strand_id
1 'polypeptide(L)'
;MTIEPPLDTPDNVSHRKIIQVSLRTGPPTREELLAHYPPKFTWHQLKTFVNSGDLGLLKRDKALQKRYNAWSPGVVKEHGSLENYLINHRLQWGKPDTLSLLPSALDSDIRLKDGSISSSKSNQFLPPLPPDAPEYFKADMPFDSEFISIIQNDWPYSVPIEIEHTLIWSRVPIFHPDLIPAEVDTRIQQDGLCGFTGTNELPPSPSTLPECLPALAEWGITMEKLVRSPRGNPEIEEMVRNAGREIDGFVKRRWVEREWETAWFVNPPHFQRIQSVRGLAHIHVFAKKKD
;
A
#
# COMPACT_ATOMS: atom_id res chain seq x y z
N MET A 1 60.18 40.37 19.88
CA MET A 1 60.18 40.22 18.41
C MET A 1 60.91 38.94 18.07
N THR A 2 60.14 37.87 17.84
CA THR A 2 60.38 36.79 16.87
C THR A 2 59.16 35.87 17.00
N ILE A 3 58.41 35.76 15.92
CA ILE A 3 57.13 35.06 15.82
C ILE A 3 57.46 33.68 15.26
N GLU A 4 57.16 32.61 15.99
CA GLU A 4 57.09 31.26 15.43
C GLU A 4 55.66 30.98 14.96
N PRO A 5 55.46 30.45 13.74
CA PRO A 5 54.13 30.09 13.26
C PRO A 5 53.66 28.77 13.91
N PRO A 6 52.34 28.56 14.12
CA PRO A 6 51.85 27.28 14.60
C PRO A 6 51.96 26.22 13.51
N LEU A 7 52.32 24.99 13.92
CA LEU A 7 52.30 23.79 13.08
C LEU A 7 50.90 23.50 12.52
N ASP A 8 50.87 23.11 11.25
CA ASP A 8 49.70 22.53 10.57
C ASP A 8 49.06 21.41 11.39
N THR A 9 47.82 21.61 11.80
CA THR A 9 46.92 20.51 12.17
C THR A 9 46.32 19.91 10.91
N PRO A 10 46.39 18.59 10.68
CA PRO A 10 45.75 17.99 9.51
C PRO A 10 44.24 18.14 9.63
N ASP A 11 43.64 18.74 8.60
CA ASP A 11 42.21 18.73 8.32
C ASP A 11 41.65 17.30 8.45
N ASN A 12 41.01 17.01 9.58
CA ASN A 12 40.10 15.87 9.67
C ASN A 12 38.69 16.34 9.36
N VAL A 13 38.51 16.99 8.21
CA VAL A 13 37.19 17.12 7.60
C VAL A 13 36.90 15.76 6.97
N SER A 14 36.32 14.87 7.78
CA SER A 14 35.64 13.68 7.31
C SER A 14 34.57 14.10 6.32
N HIS A 15 34.94 14.21 5.04
CA HIS A 15 34.01 14.20 3.92
C HIS A 15 33.28 12.86 3.94
N ARG A 16 32.21 12.77 4.74
CA ARG A 16 31.11 11.89 4.44
C ARG A 16 30.69 12.31 3.03
N LYS A 17 31.12 11.54 2.03
CA LYS A 17 30.55 11.59 0.68
C LYS A 17 29.04 11.53 0.90
N ILE A 18 28.38 12.68 0.80
CA ILE A 18 26.93 12.72 0.69
C ILE A 18 26.69 12.01 -0.63
N ILE A 19 26.32 10.74 -0.57
CA ILE A 19 25.92 10.00 -1.75
C ILE A 19 24.67 10.71 -2.23
N GLN A 20 24.84 11.61 -3.19
CA GLN A 20 23.73 12.31 -3.81
C GLN A 20 22.98 11.25 -4.63
N VAL A 21 21.88 10.75 -4.08
CA VAL A 21 21.04 9.75 -4.74
C VAL A 21 20.43 10.39 -5.99
N SER A 22 20.81 9.92 -7.18
CA SER A 22 20.28 10.43 -8.44
C SER A 22 18.85 9.94 -8.66
N LEU A 23 17.95 10.85 -9.09
CA LEU A 23 16.59 10.49 -9.46
C LEU A 23 16.58 9.80 -10.84
N ARG A 24 16.04 8.58 -10.89
CA ARG A 24 15.81 7.82 -12.12
C ARG A 24 14.44 8.15 -12.71
N THR A 25 14.15 7.56 -13.87
CA THR A 25 12.80 7.48 -14.42
C THR A 25 12.07 6.24 -13.88
N GLY A 26 10.74 6.22 -13.96
CA GLY A 26 9.94 5.09 -13.47
C GLY A 26 9.78 5.04 -11.94
N PRO A 27 9.37 3.88 -11.39
CA PRO A 27 9.18 3.69 -9.95
C PRO A 27 10.43 4.05 -9.13
N PRO A 28 10.27 4.66 -7.94
CA PRO A 28 11.39 4.96 -7.04
C PRO A 28 12.00 3.69 -6.43
N THR A 29 13.30 3.75 -6.17
CA THR A 29 13.99 2.85 -5.23
C THR A 29 13.77 3.29 -3.77
N ARG A 30 14.13 2.43 -2.82
CA ARG A 30 14.11 2.76 -1.39
C ARG A 30 15.01 3.96 -1.05
N GLU A 31 16.16 4.06 -1.70
CA GLU A 31 17.11 5.16 -1.53
C GLU A 31 16.54 6.47 -2.06
N GLU A 32 15.82 6.44 -3.20
CA GLU A 32 15.13 7.60 -3.74
C GLU A 32 14.00 8.07 -2.82
N LEU A 33 13.22 7.14 -2.25
CA LEU A 33 12.19 7.45 -1.23
C LEU A 33 12.80 8.18 -0.03
N LEU A 34 13.87 7.63 0.53
CA LEU A 34 14.58 8.22 1.67
C LEU A 34 15.15 9.61 1.39
N ALA A 35 15.75 9.80 0.21
CA ALA A 35 16.47 11.03 -0.10
C ALA A 35 15.57 12.17 -0.58
N HIS A 36 14.50 11.88 -1.31
CA HIS A 36 13.73 12.90 -2.06
C HIS A 36 12.26 12.99 -1.68
N TYR A 37 11.71 11.98 -1.00
CA TYR A 37 10.28 11.87 -0.73
C TYR A 37 10.05 11.58 0.77
N PRO A 38 10.33 12.57 1.65
CA PRO A 38 10.24 12.35 3.09
C PRO A 38 8.83 11.91 3.49
N PRO A 39 8.71 10.98 4.45
CA PRO A 39 7.41 10.53 4.93
C PRO A 39 6.62 11.70 5.51
N LYS A 40 5.32 11.75 5.19
CA LYS A 40 4.42 12.85 5.60
C LYS A 40 3.53 12.46 6.77
N PHE A 41 3.40 11.16 7.03
CA PHE A 41 2.55 10.62 8.07
C PHE A 41 3.35 9.77 9.04
N THR A 42 2.97 9.81 10.31
CA THR A 42 3.43 8.86 11.32
C THR A 42 2.59 7.59 11.27
N TRP A 43 3.05 6.52 11.93
CA TRP A 43 2.26 5.30 12.04
C TRP A 43 0.91 5.52 12.75
N HIS A 44 0.91 6.34 13.81
CA HIS A 44 -0.32 6.72 14.50
C HIS A 44 -1.32 7.41 13.55
N GLN A 45 -0.86 8.40 12.78
CA GLN A 45 -1.69 9.11 11.80
C GLN A 45 -2.24 8.18 10.72
N LEU A 46 -1.43 7.26 10.18
CA LEU A 46 -1.89 6.28 9.21
C LEU A 46 -3.02 5.41 9.77
N LYS A 47 -2.87 4.90 10.99
CA LYS A 47 -3.94 4.13 11.65
C LYS A 47 -5.19 4.98 11.87
N THR A 48 -5.05 6.25 12.29
CA THR A 48 -6.18 7.17 12.42
C THR A 48 -6.90 7.39 11.10
N PHE A 49 -6.17 7.58 10.00
CA PHE A 49 -6.76 7.78 8.67
C PHE A 49 -7.49 6.53 8.18
N VAL A 50 -6.87 5.35 8.32
CA VAL A 50 -7.50 4.06 7.97
C VAL A 50 -8.78 3.84 8.79
N ASN A 51 -8.76 4.16 10.09
CA ASN A 51 -9.93 3.98 10.96
C ASN A 51 -11.00 5.07 10.78
N SER A 52 -10.69 6.17 10.09
CA SER A 52 -11.56 7.34 10.01
C SER A 52 -12.79 7.16 9.12
N GLY A 53 -12.78 6.15 8.22
CA GLY A 53 -13.80 5.97 7.20
C GLY A 53 -13.62 6.81 5.94
N ASP A 54 -12.58 7.66 5.87
CA ASP A 54 -12.19 8.40 4.66
C ASP A 54 -10.80 7.95 4.19
N LEU A 55 -10.76 6.88 3.40
CA LEU A 55 -9.51 6.34 2.84
C LEU A 55 -8.86 7.31 1.84
N GLY A 56 -9.60 8.33 1.38
CA GLY A 56 -9.07 9.42 0.56
C GLY A 56 -8.04 10.28 1.30
N LEU A 57 -7.93 10.18 2.62
CA LEU A 57 -6.92 10.87 3.44
C LEU A 57 -5.52 10.29 3.28
N LEU A 58 -5.40 9.05 2.80
CA LEU A 58 -4.11 8.43 2.56
C LEU A 58 -3.51 9.01 1.27
N LYS A 59 -2.50 9.87 1.43
CA LYS A 59 -1.87 10.59 0.32
C LYS A 59 -0.48 10.10 0.02
N ARG A 60 -0.10 10.25 -1.26
CA ARG A 60 1.27 10.18 -1.74
C ARG A 60 1.91 11.56 -1.69
N ASP A 61 3.22 11.60 -1.48
CA ASP A 61 4.01 12.82 -1.56
C ASP A 61 3.76 13.51 -2.91
N LYS A 62 3.61 14.84 -2.90
CA LYS A 62 3.24 15.59 -4.11
C LYS A 62 4.31 15.53 -5.19
N ALA A 63 5.60 15.50 -4.83
CA ALA A 63 6.67 15.36 -5.81
C ALA A 63 6.68 13.94 -6.39
N LEU A 64 6.46 12.91 -5.57
CA LEU A 64 6.32 11.55 -6.05
C LEU A 64 5.06 11.37 -6.93
N GLN A 65 3.95 12.03 -6.59
CA GLN A 65 2.74 12.07 -7.42
C GLN A 65 3.00 12.72 -8.78
N LYS A 66 3.76 13.82 -8.83
CA LYS A 66 4.17 14.44 -10.10
C LYS A 66 5.01 13.48 -10.94
N ARG A 67 5.93 12.73 -10.33
CA ARG A 67 6.72 11.70 -11.01
C ARG A 67 5.85 10.58 -11.57
N TYR A 68 4.88 10.08 -10.79
CA TYR A 68 3.89 9.10 -11.27
C TYR A 68 3.07 9.63 -12.46
N ASN A 69 2.59 10.88 -12.38
CA ASN A 69 1.82 11.53 -13.44
C ASN A 69 2.65 11.73 -14.73
N ALA A 70 3.97 11.92 -14.62
CA ALA A 70 4.86 12.00 -15.77
C ALA A 70 5.19 10.62 -16.37
N TRP A 71 5.24 9.58 -15.53
CA TRP A 71 5.55 8.20 -15.95
C TRP A 71 4.35 7.49 -16.61
N SER A 72 3.17 7.58 -15.99
CA SER A 72 1.98 6.81 -16.40
C SER A 72 1.54 7.01 -17.86
N PRO A 73 1.64 8.20 -18.49
CA PRO A 73 1.29 8.35 -19.91
C PRO A 73 2.20 7.53 -20.84
N GLY A 74 3.48 7.35 -20.47
CA GLY A 74 4.40 6.48 -21.22
C GLY A 74 3.97 5.02 -21.18
N VAL A 75 3.55 4.55 -20.00
CA VAL A 75 3.02 3.19 -19.81
C VAL A 75 1.73 2.97 -20.59
N VAL A 76 0.80 3.93 -20.53
CA VAL A 76 -0.45 3.87 -21.30
C VAL A 76 -0.16 3.85 -22.80
N LYS A 77 0.82 4.64 -23.27
CA LYS A 77 1.24 4.64 -24.68
C LYS A 77 1.82 3.29 -25.11
N GLU A 78 2.59 2.63 -24.25
CA GLU A 78 3.24 1.36 -24.56
C GLU A 78 2.29 0.15 -24.46
N HIS A 79 1.43 0.12 -23.44
CA HIS A 79 0.58 -1.03 -23.12
C HIS A 79 -0.91 -0.84 -23.45
N GLY A 80 -1.28 0.33 -23.97
CA GLY A 80 -2.67 0.72 -24.28
C GLY A 80 -3.47 1.20 -23.05
N SER A 81 -3.22 0.64 -21.87
CA SER A 81 -3.79 1.08 -20.60
C SER A 81 -2.89 0.69 -19.41
N LEU A 82 -3.14 1.27 -18.23
CA LEU A 82 -2.46 0.86 -17.00
C LEU A 82 -2.92 -0.54 -16.56
N GLU A 83 -4.19 -0.88 -16.77
CA GLU A 83 -4.72 -2.22 -16.53
C GLU A 83 -3.96 -3.28 -17.33
N ASN A 84 -3.72 -3.02 -18.63
CA ASN A 84 -2.99 -3.96 -19.48
C ASN A 84 -1.54 -4.12 -19.05
N TYR A 85 -0.88 -3.03 -18.65
CA TYR A 85 0.46 -3.08 -18.06
C TYR A 85 0.47 -3.93 -16.80
N LEU A 86 -0.52 -3.75 -15.91
CA LEU A 86 -0.60 -4.54 -14.69
C LEU A 86 -0.78 -6.03 -15.00
N ILE A 87 -1.80 -6.38 -15.78
CA ILE A 87 -2.14 -7.78 -16.09
C ILE A 87 -1.02 -8.52 -16.82
N ASN A 88 -0.42 -7.88 -17.82
CA ASN A 88 0.49 -8.55 -18.75
C ASN A 88 1.97 -8.41 -18.38
N HIS A 89 2.32 -7.53 -17.45
CA HIS A 89 3.71 -7.28 -17.10
C HIS A 89 3.95 -7.26 -15.58
N ARG A 90 3.19 -6.48 -14.81
CA ARG A 90 3.53 -6.24 -13.40
C ARG A 90 3.03 -7.30 -12.42
N LEU A 91 1.83 -7.82 -12.64
CA LEU A 91 1.17 -8.78 -11.74
C LEU A 91 1.66 -10.18 -12.07
N GLN A 92 2.32 -10.79 -11.08
CA GLN A 92 2.90 -12.13 -11.19
C GLN A 92 1.98 -13.12 -10.46
N TRP A 93 0.79 -13.38 -11.02
CA TRP A 93 -0.24 -14.23 -10.40
C TRP A 93 0.33 -15.59 -9.92
N GLY A 94 0.09 -15.90 -8.65
CA GLY A 94 0.61 -17.11 -7.99
C GLY A 94 2.13 -17.19 -7.84
N LYS A 95 2.86 -16.09 -8.05
CA LYS A 95 4.32 -16.05 -7.98
C LYS A 95 4.81 -14.92 -7.07
N PRO A 96 6.02 -15.02 -6.50
CA PRO A 96 6.62 -13.95 -5.73
C PRO A 96 6.82 -12.67 -6.56
N ASP A 97 6.81 -11.51 -5.89
CA ASP A 97 7.14 -10.23 -6.52
C ASP A 97 8.64 -10.13 -6.78
N THR A 98 9.01 -10.22 -8.05
CA THR A 98 10.41 -10.13 -8.51
C THR A 98 10.70 -8.82 -9.23
N LEU A 99 9.67 -8.00 -9.47
CA LEU A 99 9.77 -6.80 -10.31
C LEU A 99 9.83 -5.49 -9.50
N SER A 100 9.36 -5.48 -8.24
CA SER A 100 9.44 -4.26 -7.45
C SER A 100 10.88 -3.86 -7.11
N LEU A 101 11.12 -2.56 -7.14
CA LEU A 101 12.35 -1.95 -6.63
C LEU A 101 12.30 -1.69 -5.12
N LEU A 102 11.14 -1.92 -4.49
CA LEU A 102 10.97 -1.84 -3.05
C LEU A 102 11.01 -3.26 -2.47
N PRO A 103 11.88 -3.53 -1.47
CA PRO A 103 11.97 -4.86 -0.87
C PRO A 103 10.83 -5.08 0.14
N SER A 104 10.39 -6.33 0.29
CA SER A 104 9.70 -6.79 1.50
C SER A 104 10.64 -7.63 2.35
N ALA A 105 10.58 -7.46 3.68
CA ALA A 105 11.31 -8.29 4.61
C ALA A 105 10.83 -9.77 4.57
N LEU A 106 9.61 -10.02 4.08
CA LEU A 106 9.09 -11.38 3.88
C LEU A 106 9.67 -12.07 2.64
N ASP A 107 10.24 -11.33 1.70
CA ASP A 107 10.80 -11.89 0.46
C ASP A 107 12.30 -12.27 0.59
N SER A 108 12.92 -11.93 1.72
CA SER A 108 14.34 -12.19 2.03
C SER A 108 14.73 -13.67 1.84
N ASP A 109 13.80 -14.59 2.10
CA ASP A 109 14.04 -16.03 2.04
C ASP A 109 13.96 -16.62 0.62
N ILE A 110 13.41 -15.88 -0.35
CA ILE A 110 13.07 -16.40 -1.69
C ILE A 110 14.15 -16.06 -2.73
N ARG A 111 14.86 -14.93 -2.58
CA ARG A 111 15.81 -14.38 -3.59
C ARG A 111 17.04 -15.26 -3.88
N LEU A 112 17.25 -16.34 -3.13
CA LEU A 112 18.38 -17.27 -3.34
C LEU A 112 18.13 -18.32 -4.43
N LYS A 113 16.93 -18.44 -5.01
CA LYS A 113 16.56 -19.64 -5.78
C LYS A 113 16.17 -19.52 -7.24
N ASP A 114 15.96 -18.34 -7.83
CA ASP A 114 15.55 -18.32 -9.24
C ASP A 114 16.11 -17.14 -10.04
N GLY A 115 16.98 -17.47 -10.99
CA GLY A 115 17.58 -16.54 -11.94
C GLY A 115 17.20 -16.95 -13.36
N SER A 116 15.99 -16.57 -13.79
CA SER A 116 15.59 -16.63 -15.20
C SER A 116 14.29 -15.85 -15.42
N ILE A 117 14.41 -14.61 -15.92
CA ILE A 117 13.27 -13.82 -16.39
C ILE A 117 13.10 -14.09 -17.89
N SER A 118 11.98 -14.69 -18.29
CA SER A 118 11.53 -14.75 -19.68
C SER A 118 10.30 -13.84 -19.82
N SER A 119 10.45 -12.72 -20.51
CA SER A 119 9.37 -11.77 -20.79
C SER A 119 8.71 -12.10 -22.14
N SER A 120 7.65 -12.89 -22.14
CA SER A 120 6.81 -13.04 -23.33
C SER A 120 5.82 -11.88 -23.41
N LYS A 121 5.96 -11.03 -24.44
CA LYS A 121 4.98 -9.97 -24.75
C LYS A 121 3.72 -10.61 -25.33
N SER A 122 2.70 -10.81 -24.50
CA SER A 122 1.35 -11.12 -24.97
C SER A 122 0.38 -10.08 -24.43
N ASN A 123 -0.38 -9.42 -25.31
CA ASN A 123 -1.54 -8.61 -24.92
C ASN A 123 -2.71 -9.56 -24.63
N GLN A 124 -2.70 -10.22 -23.48
CA GLN A 124 -3.79 -11.11 -23.08
C GLN A 124 -4.68 -10.42 -22.03
N PHE A 125 -5.98 -10.60 -22.18
CA PHE A 125 -6.90 -10.40 -21.07
C PHE A 125 -6.65 -11.50 -20.04
N LEU A 126 -6.97 -11.26 -18.77
CA LEU A 126 -6.94 -12.34 -17.78
C LEU A 126 -7.83 -13.50 -18.28
N PRO A 127 -7.35 -14.75 -18.18
CA PRO A 127 -8.19 -15.88 -18.50
C PRO A 127 -9.42 -15.88 -17.58
N PRO A 128 -10.58 -16.34 -18.09
CA PRO A 128 -11.77 -16.47 -17.26
C PRO A 128 -11.44 -17.32 -16.02
N LEU A 129 -12.12 -17.02 -14.91
CA LEU A 129 -11.98 -17.84 -13.71
C LEU A 129 -12.40 -19.29 -14.03
N PRO A 130 -11.65 -20.30 -13.58
CA PRO A 130 -12.03 -21.69 -13.75
C PRO A 130 -13.31 -21.99 -12.95
N PRO A 131 -14.10 -23.03 -13.32
CA PRO A 131 -15.37 -23.33 -12.68
C PRO A 131 -15.29 -23.63 -11.17
N ASP A 132 -14.11 -24.03 -10.69
CA ASP A 132 -13.80 -24.33 -9.29
C ASP A 132 -13.15 -23.14 -8.55
N ALA A 133 -13.08 -21.97 -9.17
CA ALA A 133 -12.59 -20.77 -8.51
C ALA A 133 -13.46 -20.43 -7.30
N PRO A 134 -12.87 -19.95 -6.19
CA PRO A 134 -13.63 -19.44 -5.06
C PRO A 134 -14.57 -18.31 -5.50
N GLU A 135 -15.79 -18.30 -4.97
CA GLU A 135 -16.79 -17.26 -5.28
C GLU A 135 -16.33 -15.86 -4.86
N TYR A 136 -15.45 -15.77 -3.86
CA TYR A 136 -14.85 -14.55 -3.35
C TYR A 136 -13.51 -14.84 -2.65
N PHE A 137 -12.78 -13.78 -2.32
CA PHE A 137 -11.49 -13.83 -1.62
C PHE A 137 -11.62 -14.52 -0.26
N LYS A 138 -10.78 -15.52 0.01
CA LYS A 138 -10.84 -16.31 1.25
C LYS A 138 -9.57 -16.16 2.09
N ALA A 139 -9.76 -16.18 3.41
CA ALA A 139 -8.71 -16.10 4.40
C ALA A 139 -7.66 -17.19 4.26
N ASP A 140 -8.05 -18.39 3.85
CA ASP A 140 -7.21 -19.59 3.73
C ASP A 140 -6.57 -19.76 2.35
N MET A 141 -6.81 -18.82 1.42
CA MET A 141 -6.22 -18.86 0.08
C MET A 141 -4.69 -18.99 0.14
N PRO A 142 -4.07 -19.94 -0.59
CA PRO A 142 -2.62 -20.07 -0.63
C PRO A 142 -1.95 -18.79 -1.14
N PHE A 143 -0.78 -18.43 -0.59
CA PHE A 143 -0.08 -17.19 -0.98
C PHE A 143 0.46 -17.21 -2.41
N ASP A 144 0.63 -18.41 -2.97
CA ASP A 144 1.01 -18.72 -4.35
C ASP A 144 -0.21 -19.10 -5.22
N SER A 145 -1.43 -18.82 -4.76
CA SER A 145 -2.63 -19.03 -5.56
C SER A 145 -2.62 -18.15 -6.81
N GLU A 146 -2.96 -18.74 -7.96
CA GLU A 146 -3.13 -18.01 -9.22
C GLU A 146 -4.24 -16.95 -9.22
N PHE A 147 -5.08 -16.93 -8.17
CA PHE A 147 -6.14 -15.94 -7.99
C PHE A 147 -5.63 -14.64 -7.39
N ILE A 148 -4.41 -14.60 -6.85
CA ILE A 148 -3.84 -13.43 -6.21
C ILE A 148 -2.44 -13.10 -6.73
N SER A 149 -2.07 -11.82 -6.60
CA SER A 149 -0.70 -11.34 -6.80
C SER A 149 -0.36 -10.41 -5.65
N ILE A 150 0.61 -10.80 -4.82
CA ILE A 150 1.08 -10.01 -3.67
C ILE A 150 2.34 -9.26 -4.09
N ILE A 151 2.29 -7.93 -4.13
CA ILE A 151 3.39 -7.10 -4.62
C ILE A 151 3.66 -5.90 -3.70
N GLN A 152 4.87 -5.37 -3.70
CA GLN A 152 5.10 -4.05 -3.12
C GLN A 152 4.47 -2.97 -4.01
N ASN A 153 3.88 -1.95 -3.39
CA ASN A 153 3.33 -0.81 -4.11
C ASN A 153 4.49 0.02 -4.68
N ASP A 154 4.71 -0.08 -6.00
CA ASP A 154 5.75 0.65 -6.71
C ASP A 154 5.66 2.17 -6.54
N TRP A 155 4.47 2.69 -6.21
CA TRP A 155 4.21 4.12 -6.00
C TRP A 155 3.54 4.34 -4.64
N PRO A 156 4.26 4.11 -3.53
CA PRO A 156 3.67 4.06 -2.21
C PRO A 156 3.11 5.41 -1.79
N TYR A 157 2.17 5.37 -0.84
CA TYR A 157 1.74 6.55 -0.10
C TYR A 157 2.86 7.06 0.81
N SER A 158 2.67 8.23 1.42
CA SER A 158 3.64 8.89 2.30
C SER A 158 3.75 8.22 3.67
N VAL A 159 4.15 6.95 3.67
CA VAL A 159 4.35 6.14 4.87
C VAL A 159 5.78 6.27 5.40
N PRO A 160 6.01 6.13 6.72
CA PRO A 160 7.34 5.96 7.30
C PRO A 160 8.14 4.85 6.61
N ILE A 161 9.48 4.97 6.55
CA ILE A 161 10.33 4.08 5.76
C ILE A 161 10.42 2.64 6.31
N GLU A 162 10.10 2.46 7.58
CA GLU A 162 9.97 1.18 8.25
C GLU A 162 8.64 0.47 7.94
N ILE A 163 7.72 1.14 7.24
CA ILE A 163 6.42 0.60 6.85
C ILE A 163 6.47 0.16 5.39
N GLU A 164 6.22 -1.12 5.18
CA GLU A 164 6.00 -1.68 3.86
C GLU A 164 4.57 -1.39 3.41
N HIS A 165 4.40 -0.93 2.18
CA HIS A 165 3.10 -0.73 1.56
C HIS A 165 2.89 -1.82 0.51
N THR A 166 2.28 -2.92 0.94
CA THR A 166 2.01 -4.08 0.10
C THR A 166 0.62 -3.98 -0.52
N LEU A 167 0.47 -4.46 -1.75
CA LEU A 167 -0.80 -4.65 -2.44
C LEU A 167 -1.07 -6.15 -2.61
N ILE A 168 -2.29 -6.58 -2.33
CA ILE A 168 -2.79 -7.91 -2.65
C ILE A 168 -3.84 -7.73 -3.73
N TRP A 169 -3.49 -8.03 -4.97
CA TRP A 169 -4.42 -8.02 -6.10
C TRP A 169 -5.22 -9.32 -6.13
N SER A 170 -6.50 -9.23 -6.47
CA SER A 170 -7.40 -10.39 -6.51
C SER A 170 -8.11 -10.50 -7.86
N ARG A 171 -8.14 -11.71 -8.42
CA ARG A 171 -8.98 -12.08 -9.56
C ARG A 171 -10.41 -12.43 -9.14
N VAL A 172 -10.59 -12.85 -7.88
CA VAL A 172 -11.92 -13.14 -7.30
C VAL A 172 -12.47 -11.92 -6.56
N PRO A 173 -13.80 -11.76 -6.44
CA PRO A 173 -14.40 -10.64 -5.72
C PRO A 173 -13.91 -10.51 -4.27
N ILE A 174 -13.63 -9.28 -3.84
CA ILE A 174 -13.35 -8.97 -2.42
C ILE A 174 -14.65 -8.59 -1.69
N PHE A 175 -15.58 -7.95 -2.38
CA PHE A 175 -16.91 -7.63 -1.87
C PHE A 175 -17.89 -8.69 -2.37
N HIS A 176 -18.60 -9.36 -1.45
CA HIS A 176 -19.56 -10.41 -1.77
C HIS A 176 -20.77 -10.36 -0.82
N PRO A 177 -22.01 -10.67 -1.27
CA PRO A 177 -23.20 -10.65 -0.41
C PRO A 177 -23.10 -11.53 0.84
N ASP A 178 -22.42 -12.68 0.76
CA ASP A 178 -22.20 -13.55 1.94
C ASP A 178 -21.20 -12.97 2.95
N LEU A 179 -20.40 -11.99 2.52
CA LEU A 179 -19.50 -11.25 3.40
C LEU A 179 -20.20 -10.02 3.97
N ILE A 180 -21.05 -9.38 3.18
CA ILE A 180 -21.57 -8.03 3.40
C ILE A 180 -23.08 -8.09 3.57
N PRO A 181 -23.58 -8.06 4.82
CA PRO A 181 -25.00 -7.93 5.09
C PRO A 181 -25.59 -6.67 4.43
N ALA A 182 -26.85 -6.75 3.99
CA ALA A 182 -27.53 -5.65 3.30
C ALA A 182 -27.60 -4.37 4.15
N GLU A 183 -27.66 -4.52 5.47
CA GLU A 183 -27.70 -3.47 6.48
C GLU A 183 -26.45 -2.58 6.45
N VAL A 184 -25.30 -3.13 6.04
CA VAL A 184 -24.01 -2.43 6.00
C VAL A 184 -23.48 -2.22 4.58
N ASP A 185 -24.16 -2.72 3.54
CA ASP A 185 -23.70 -2.57 2.16
C ASP A 185 -23.50 -1.10 1.80
N THR A 186 -24.48 -0.23 2.04
CA THR A 186 -24.33 1.21 1.71
C THR A 186 -23.13 1.85 2.41
N ARG A 187 -22.85 1.45 3.66
CA ARG A 187 -21.68 1.91 4.42
C ARG A 187 -20.39 1.45 3.77
N ILE A 188 -20.31 0.18 3.37
CA ILE A 188 -19.11 -0.40 2.75
C ILE A 188 -18.91 0.13 1.32
N GLN A 189 -19.98 0.38 0.58
CA GLN A 189 -19.92 1.02 -0.73
C GLN A 189 -19.32 2.43 -0.65
N GLN A 190 -19.52 3.14 0.46
CA GLN A 190 -19.04 4.50 0.70
C GLN A 190 -17.64 4.54 1.32
N ASP A 191 -17.42 3.80 2.40
CA ASP A 191 -16.20 3.90 3.23
C ASP A 191 -15.14 2.85 2.85
N GLY A 192 -15.53 1.78 2.16
CA GLY A 192 -14.69 0.62 1.89
C GLY A 192 -14.62 -0.34 3.08
N LEU A 193 -13.54 -1.12 3.15
CA LEU A 193 -13.24 -2.02 4.27
C LEU A 193 -11.89 -1.67 4.87
N CYS A 194 -11.73 -1.85 6.17
CA CYS A 194 -10.43 -1.74 6.82
C CYS A 194 -10.34 -2.60 8.09
N GLY A 195 -9.11 -2.83 8.55
CA GLY A 195 -8.84 -3.53 9.79
C GLY A 195 -7.38 -3.43 10.22
N PHE A 196 -7.12 -3.98 11.40
CA PHE A 196 -5.82 -3.90 12.07
C PHE A 196 -5.48 -5.26 12.67
N THR A 197 -4.21 -5.68 12.55
CA THR A 197 -3.72 -6.94 13.11
C THR A 197 -2.40 -6.71 13.83
N GLY A 198 -2.11 -7.53 14.83
CA GLY A 198 -0.89 -7.43 15.62
C GLY A 198 -0.78 -6.14 16.44
N THR A 199 -1.87 -5.41 16.68
CA THR A 199 -1.87 -4.22 17.53
C THR A 199 -2.00 -4.62 18.99
N ASN A 200 -1.12 -4.11 19.87
CA ASN A 200 -1.25 -4.31 21.32
C ASN A 200 -2.30 -3.36 21.93
N GLU A 201 -2.57 -2.26 21.24
CA GLU A 201 -3.54 -1.23 21.62
C GLU A 201 -4.68 -1.19 20.59
N LEU A 202 -5.82 -0.66 21.00
CA LEU A 202 -6.91 -0.36 20.08
C LEU A 202 -6.45 0.67 19.03
N PRO A 203 -6.92 0.56 17.78
CA PRO A 203 -6.60 1.57 16.78
C PRO A 203 -7.09 2.96 17.25
N PRO A 204 -6.36 4.04 16.91
CA PRO A 204 -6.75 5.39 17.30
C PRO A 204 -8.19 5.69 16.91
N SER A 205 -8.96 6.27 17.84
CA SER A 205 -10.35 6.62 17.59
C SER A 205 -10.43 7.67 16.47
N PRO A 206 -11.42 7.61 15.56
CA PRO A 206 -11.67 8.66 14.57
C PRO A 206 -11.90 10.05 15.18
N SER A 207 -12.18 10.13 16.48
CA SER A 207 -12.25 11.39 17.22
C SER A 207 -10.90 12.10 17.34
N THR A 208 -9.77 11.40 17.18
CA THR A 208 -8.42 12.00 17.19
C THR A 208 -8.00 12.53 15.81
N LEU A 209 -8.85 12.37 14.78
CA LEU A 209 -8.58 12.88 13.45
C LEU A 209 -8.28 14.39 13.38
N PRO A 210 -8.94 15.29 14.15
CA PRO A 210 -8.61 16.71 14.16
C PRO A 210 -7.14 17.00 14.50
N GLU A 211 -6.54 16.21 15.38
CA GLU A 211 -5.13 16.34 15.77
C GLU A 211 -4.19 15.93 14.63
N CYS A 212 -4.66 15.10 13.71
CA CYS A 212 -3.90 14.61 12.55
C CYS A 212 -4.03 15.52 11.32
N LEU A 213 -5.01 16.43 11.27
CA LEU A 213 -5.26 17.29 10.10
C LEU A 213 -4.10 18.21 9.70
N PRO A 214 -3.26 18.76 10.61
CA PRO A 214 -2.11 19.55 10.19
C PRO A 214 -1.18 18.81 9.22
N ALA A 215 -1.05 17.48 9.35
CA ALA A 215 -0.26 16.66 8.42
C ALA A 215 -0.87 16.62 7.01
N LEU A 216 -2.17 16.88 6.87
CA LEU A 216 -2.90 16.89 5.60
C LEU A 216 -3.05 18.30 4.99
N ALA A 217 -2.56 19.33 5.67
CA ALA A 217 -2.75 20.73 5.27
C ALA A 217 -2.24 21.02 3.86
N GLU A 218 -1.15 20.38 3.42
CA GLU A 218 -0.64 20.58 2.06
C GLU A 218 -1.65 20.13 0.99
N TRP A 219 -2.49 19.13 1.25
CA TRP A 219 -3.55 18.70 0.32
C TRP A 219 -4.85 19.50 0.46
N GLY A 220 -4.88 20.53 1.33
CA GLY A 220 -6.04 21.39 1.53
C GLY A 220 -7.25 20.66 2.13
N ILE A 221 -7.00 19.57 2.87
CA ILE A 221 -8.03 18.81 3.58
C ILE A 221 -8.38 19.55 4.87
N THR A 222 -9.68 19.68 5.13
CA THR A 222 -10.25 20.29 6.34
C THR A 222 -11.37 19.38 6.86
N MET A 223 -11.85 19.60 8.09
CA MET A 223 -12.92 18.78 8.68
C MET A 223 -14.19 18.77 7.84
N GLU A 224 -14.50 19.89 7.18
CA GLU A 224 -15.72 20.07 6.38
C GLU A 224 -15.67 19.33 5.05
N LYS A 225 -14.47 18.93 4.60
CA LYS A 225 -14.27 18.19 3.34
C LYS A 225 -14.21 16.67 3.54
N LEU A 226 -14.27 16.20 4.78
CA LEU A 226 -14.21 14.77 5.08
C LEU A 226 -15.46 14.07 4.57
N VAL A 227 -15.27 12.98 3.85
CA VAL A 227 -16.36 12.15 3.34
C VAL A 227 -16.45 10.91 4.21
N ARG A 228 -17.38 10.91 5.17
CA ARG A 228 -17.51 9.83 6.16
C ARG A 228 -18.98 9.51 6.41
N SER A 229 -19.28 8.22 6.51
CA SER A 229 -20.59 7.78 6.98
C SER A 229 -20.71 7.91 8.50
N PRO A 230 -21.89 8.28 9.04
CA PRO A 230 -22.12 8.35 10.49
C PRO A 230 -21.92 6.97 11.12
N ARG A 231 -21.41 6.91 12.35
CA ARG A 231 -21.29 5.63 13.06
C ARG A 231 -22.67 5.03 13.35
N GLY A 232 -22.78 3.73 13.19
CA GLY A 232 -23.95 2.94 13.56
C GLY A 232 -23.97 2.60 15.04
N ASN A 233 -24.96 1.79 15.43
CA ASN A 233 -24.99 1.15 16.74
C ASN A 233 -23.91 0.04 16.82
N PRO A 234 -23.61 -0.52 18.01
CA PRO A 234 -22.56 -1.53 18.17
C PRO A 234 -22.70 -2.76 17.28
N GLU A 235 -23.93 -3.18 16.98
CA GLU A 235 -24.23 -4.32 16.11
C GLU A 235 -23.86 -4.03 14.64
N ILE A 236 -24.23 -2.85 14.13
CA ILE A 236 -23.85 -2.39 12.80
C ILE A 236 -22.33 -2.26 12.68
N GLU A 237 -21.66 -1.70 13.69
CA GLU A 237 -20.20 -1.56 13.69
C GLU A 237 -19.50 -2.94 13.72
N GLU A 238 -20.10 -3.94 14.38
CA GLU A 238 -19.61 -5.32 14.36
C GLU A 238 -19.84 -5.98 12.99
N MET A 239 -20.99 -5.76 12.35
CA MET A 239 -21.24 -6.23 10.99
C MET A 239 -20.24 -5.65 9.98
N VAL A 240 -19.91 -4.36 10.06
CA VAL A 240 -18.88 -3.72 9.23
C VAL A 240 -17.52 -4.37 9.44
N ARG A 241 -17.11 -4.63 10.70
CA ARG A 241 -15.87 -5.35 10.99
C ARG A 241 -15.86 -6.76 10.42
N ASN A 242 -16.96 -7.51 10.61
CA ASN A 242 -17.07 -8.89 10.15
C ASN A 242 -17.15 -9.03 8.62
N ALA A 243 -17.52 -7.97 7.89
CA ALA A 243 -17.43 -7.96 6.44
C ALA A 243 -15.98 -8.09 5.93
N GLY A 244 -15.01 -7.64 6.73
CA GLY A 244 -13.58 -7.73 6.44
C GLY A 244 -12.90 -9.03 6.86
N ARG A 245 -13.63 -10.00 7.45
CA ARG A 245 -13.05 -11.16 8.15
C ARG A 245 -12.10 -12.01 7.29
N GLU A 246 -12.39 -12.17 5.99
CA GLU A 246 -11.54 -12.98 5.10
C GLU A 246 -10.19 -12.30 4.85
N ILE A 247 -10.20 -10.97 4.70
CA ILE A 247 -8.98 -10.17 4.54
C ILE A 247 -8.17 -10.21 5.83
N ASP A 248 -8.85 -10.00 6.97
CA ASP A 248 -8.21 -10.02 8.28
C ASP A 248 -7.52 -11.36 8.56
N GLY A 249 -8.20 -12.47 8.30
CA GLY A 249 -7.64 -13.82 8.43
C GLY A 249 -6.46 -14.06 7.50
N PHE A 250 -6.53 -13.60 6.24
CA PHE A 250 -5.41 -13.71 5.31
C PHE A 250 -4.18 -12.91 5.79
N VAL A 251 -4.39 -11.66 6.22
CA VAL A 251 -3.34 -10.78 6.71
C VAL A 251 -2.67 -11.36 7.95
N LYS A 252 -3.44 -11.88 8.92
CA LYS A 252 -2.90 -12.55 10.12
C LYS A 252 -2.02 -13.76 9.81
N ARG A 253 -2.36 -14.54 8.77
CA ARG A 253 -1.53 -15.68 8.36
C ARG A 253 -0.21 -15.24 7.72
N ARG A 254 -0.21 -14.15 6.96
CA ARG A 254 0.97 -13.69 6.23
C ARG A 254 1.91 -12.83 7.08
N TRP A 255 1.35 -11.90 7.85
CA TRP A 255 2.08 -11.03 8.78
C TRP A 255 1.81 -11.49 10.20
N VAL A 256 2.66 -12.40 10.69
CA VAL A 256 2.44 -13.03 11.99
C VAL A 256 2.44 -11.97 13.09
N GLU A 257 1.33 -11.87 13.83
CA GLU A 257 1.02 -10.79 14.78
C GLU A 257 2.06 -10.61 15.90
N ARG A 258 2.88 -11.63 16.21
CA ARG A 258 4.00 -11.49 17.16
C ARG A 258 5.16 -10.63 16.63
N GLU A 259 5.37 -10.61 15.31
CA GLU A 259 6.49 -9.96 14.63
C GLU A 259 6.05 -8.71 13.87
N TRP A 260 4.76 -8.60 13.57
CA TRP A 260 4.22 -7.57 12.69
C TRP A 260 3.02 -6.87 13.32
N GLU A 261 2.92 -5.59 13.03
CA GLU A 261 1.70 -4.80 13.20
C GLU A 261 1.24 -4.34 11.81
N THR A 262 -0.04 -4.53 11.49
CA THR A 262 -0.56 -4.15 10.17
C THR A 262 -1.82 -3.29 10.27
N ALA A 263 -1.98 -2.39 9.30
CA ALA A 263 -3.24 -1.75 8.97
C ALA A 263 -3.57 -2.09 7.50
N TRP A 264 -4.71 -2.72 7.26
CA TRP A 264 -5.14 -3.09 5.92
C TRP A 264 -6.43 -2.36 5.55
N PHE A 265 -6.62 -2.10 4.26
CA PHE A 265 -7.84 -1.47 3.76
C PHE A 265 -8.09 -1.78 2.28
N VAL A 266 -9.36 -1.67 1.90
CA VAL A 266 -9.83 -1.79 0.52
C VAL A 266 -10.60 -0.52 0.22
N ASN A 267 -10.15 0.22 -0.80
CA ASN A 267 -10.83 1.45 -1.21
C ASN A 267 -12.29 1.14 -1.59
N PRO A 268 -13.22 2.10 -1.37
CA PRO A 268 -14.63 1.92 -1.69
C PRO A 268 -14.84 1.47 -3.15
N PRO A 269 -15.82 0.61 -3.46
CA PRO A 269 -16.07 0.13 -4.82
C PRO A 269 -16.28 1.24 -5.86
N HIS A 270 -16.97 2.33 -5.49
CA HIS A 270 -17.12 3.48 -6.39
C HIS A 270 -15.77 4.19 -6.64
N PHE A 271 -14.88 4.18 -5.65
CA PHE A 271 -13.53 4.73 -5.75
C PHE A 271 -12.65 3.83 -6.64
N GLN A 272 -12.79 2.51 -6.55
CA GLN A 272 -12.12 1.57 -7.46
C GLN A 272 -12.50 1.80 -8.93
N ARG A 273 -13.75 2.21 -9.21
CA ARG A 273 -14.22 2.55 -10.57
C ARG A 273 -13.60 3.83 -11.15
N ILE A 274 -13.07 4.72 -10.31
CA ILE A 274 -12.44 6.00 -10.73
C ILE A 274 -10.93 6.03 -10.53
N GLN A 275 -10.33 5.02 -9.91
CA GLN A 275 -8.88 4.83 -9.88
C GLN A 275 -8.34 4.48 -11.28
N SER A 276 -7.02 4.54 -11.43
CA SER A 276 -6.33 4.24 -12.68
C SER A 276 -6.46 2.79 -13.16
N VAL A 277 -7.08 1.91 -12.37
CA VAL A 277 -7.21 0.46 -12.63
C VAL A 277 -8.64 0.04 -12.33
N ARG A 278 -9.52 0.08 -13.34
CA ARG A 278 -10.97 -0.09 -13.14
C ARG A 278 -11.42 -1.55 -13.03
N GLY A 279 -10.58 -2.49 -13.46
CA GLY A 279 -10.95 -3.91 -13.62
C GLY A 279 -10.40 -4.87 -12.58
N LEU A 280 -9.61 -4.41 -11.60
CA LEU A 280 -8.91 -5.28 -10.66
C LEU A 280 -9.01 -4.74 -9.23
N ALA A 281 -9.66 -5.50 -8.36
CA ALA A 281 -9.75 -5.19 -6.95
C ALA A 281 -8.44 -5.52 -6.23
N HIS A 282 -8.08 -4.72 -5.25
CA HIS A 282 -6.86 -4.92 -4.47
C HIS A 282 -7.02 -4.45 -3.03
N ILE A 283 -6.29 -5.12 -2.13
CA ILE A 283 -6.17 -4.78 -0.72
C ILE A 283 -4.84 -4.07 -0.53
N HIS A 284 -4.85 -2.95 0.18
CA HIS A 284 -3.64 -2.31 0.67
C HIS A 284 -3.32 -2.84 2.06
N VAL A 285 -2.04 -3.13 2.31
CA VAL A 285 -1.54 -3.51 3.63
C VAL A 285 -0.33 -2.65 3.96
N PHE A 286 -0.46 -1.83 5.00
CA PHE A 286 0.68 -1.23 5.67
C PHE A 286 1.18 -2.21 6.71
N ALA A 287 2.41 -2.68 6.56
CA ALA A 287 3.03 -3.64 7.47
C ALA A 287 4.25 -3.02 8.12
N LYS A 288 4.23 -2.94 9.46
CA LYS A 288 5.34 -2.49 10.29
C LYS A 288 5.91 -3.68 11.04
N LYS A 289 7.21 -3.95 10.87
CA LYS A 289 7.89 -4.96 11.69
C LYS A 289 8.06 -4.42 13.11
N LYS A 290 7.75 -5.25 14.10
CA LYS A 290 7.98 -4.95 15.51
C LYS A 290 9.48 -5.09 15.83
N ASP A 291 9.92 -4.26 16.76
CA ASP A 291 11.29 -4.30 17.30
C ASP A 291 11.51 -5.54 18.18
#